data_AF-A0A6A5GQP0-F1
#
_entry.id   AF-A0A6A5GQP0-F1
#
_cell.length_a   1.000
_cell.length_b   1.000
_cell.length_c   1.000
_cell.angle_alpha   90.00
_cell.angle_beta   90.00
_cell.angle_gamma   90.00
#
_symmetry.space_group_name_H-M   'P 1'
#
loop_
_entity.id
_entity.type
_entity.pdbx_description
1 polymer ?
#
loop_
_entity_poly.entity_id
_entity_poly.type
_entity_poly.pdbx_seq_one_letter_code
_entity_poly.pdbx_strand_id
1 'polypeptide(L)'
;MTRFPSSGIITAWCATITPNHWLKMIVFLTLYFTYLAMAIPFLMPVVRLFIVLFPSNHNEINAKLVNIGVPLFLVYPICFTFYFIPALGICKQASFPYPFGSVTIYYTQSAFGLRNGYFHLYNLVFWMSASVAANVILFCKVVKAKSKLVNKSKSSYKAELSMTITTLSMIASYAINGIFLILYISFAGTHDYVSYAEIVRPFGNDLQTCVTTWLFYLTHPVFKKPSTDMEAMFSTSSQKRTTKRTTV
;
A
#
# COMPACT_ATOMS: atom_id res chain seq x y z
N MET A 1 2.91 14.60 8.18
CA MET A 1 2.37 15.63 9.09
C MET A 1 0.93 15.26 9.36
N THR A 2 0.56 15.02 10.62
CA THR A 2 -0.82 14.74 11.03
C THR A 2 -1.48 16.08 11.33
N ARG A 3 -2.56 16.42 10.62
CA ARG A 3 -3.28 17.68 10.80
C ARG A 3 -4.38 17.50 11.83
N PHE A 4 -4.39 18.35 12.84
CA PHE A 4 -5.54 18.52 13.72
C PHE A 4 -6.49 19.56 13.11
N PRO A 5 -7.80 19.48 13.39
CA PRO A 5 -8.75 20.51 12.99
C PRO A 5 -8.29 21.87 13.52
N SER A 6 -8.17 22.81 12.59
CA SER A 6 -7.67 24.16 12.80
C SER A 6 -8.77 25.05 13.38
N SER A 7 -9.03 24.96 14.68
CA SER A 7 -9.34 26.11 15.56
C SER A 7 -9.83 25.67 16.95
N GLY A 8 -9.29 26.32 17.99
CA GLY A 8 -9.82 26.31 19.35
C GLY A 8 -9.00 25.49 20.35
N ILE A 9 -9.60 24.42 20.86
CA ILE A 9 -9.17 23.71 22.08
C ILE A 9 -7.81 23.03 21.91
N ILE A 10 -7.61 22.35 20.77
CA ILE A 10 -6.37 21.60 20.51
C ILE A 10 -5.19 22.56 20.30
N THR A 11 -5.43 23.70 19.65
CA THR A 11 -4.40 24.71 19.43
C THR A 11 -3.94 25.34 20.75
N ALA A 12 -4.89 25.71 21.62
CA ALA A 12 -4.58 26.28 22.94
C ALA A 12 -3.85 25.27 23.82
N TRP A 13 -4.27 24.00 23.80
CA TRP A 13 -3.60 22.90 24.50
C TRP A 13 -2.18 22.65 23.97
N CYS A 14 -1.97 22.73 22.65
CA CYS A 14 -0.63 22.57 22.07
C CYS A 14 0.31 23.73 22.45
N ALA A 15 -0.22 24.94 22.65
CA ALA A 15 0.56 26.12 23.03
C ALA A 15 1.02 26.10 24.49
N THR A 16 0.31 25.39 25.38
CA THR A 16 0.67 25.27 26.80
C THR A 16 1.63 24.11 27.10
N ILE A 17 1.85 23.21 26.13
CA ILE A 17 2.69 22.03 26.31
C ILE A 17 4.14 22.30 25.91
N THR A 18 5.06 22.02 26.83
CA THR A 18 6.50 22.00 26.57
C THR A 18 6.90 20.78 25.72
N PRO A 19 8.05 20.82 25.01
CA PRO A 19 8.51 19.72 24.18
C PRO A 19 8.51 18.39 24.96
N ASN A 20 7.79 17.39 24.45
CA ASN A 20 7.58 16.13 25.16
C ASN A 20 7.77 14.92 24.23
N HIS A 21 8.31 13.83 24.78
CA HIS A 21 8.39 12.55 24.09
C HIS A 21 7.01 11.94 23.81
N TRP A 22 5.98 12.22 24.60
CA TRP A 22 4.62 11.76 24.30
C TRP A 22 4.08 12.33 22.99
N LEU A 23 4.36 13.60 22.71
CA LEU A 23 3.93 14.25 21.47
C LEU A 23 4.63 13.65 20.24
N LYS A 24 5.87 13.16 20.42
CA LYS A 24 6.63 12.42 19.39
C LYS A 24 5.94 11.11 19.01
N MET A 25 5.28 10.43 19.95
CA MET A 25 4.62 9.14 19.70
C MET A 25 3.48 9.26 18.68
N ILE A 26 2.76 10.38 18.66
CA ILE A 26 1.69 10.62 17.68
C ILE A 26 2.27 10.70 16.25
N VAL A 27 3.38 11.41 16.09
CA VAL A 27 4.06 11.55 14.79
C VAL A 27 4.70 10.22 14.39
N PHE A 28 5.33 9.53 15.34
CA PHE A 28 5.89 8.19 15.14
C PHE A 28 4.82 7.23 14.65
N LEU A 29 3.66 7.17 15.31
CA LEU A 29 2.55 6.30 14.94
C LEU A 29 2.02 6.62 13.54
N THR A 30 1.91 7.91 13.21
CA THR A 30 1.52 8.36 11.87
C THR A 30 2.50 7.87 10.80
N LEU A 31 3.81 8.02 11.05
CA LEU A 31 4.86 7.56 10.12
C LEU A 31 4.87 6.04 10.01
N TYR A 32 4.73 5.34 11.14
CA TYR A 32 4.64 3.89 11.22
C TYR A 32 3.50 3.35 10.35
N PHE A 33 2.29 3.86 10.52
CA PHE A 33 1.15 3.46 9.69
C PHE A 33 1.31 3.86 8.22
N THR A 34 1.94 4.99 7.93
CA THR A 34 2.23 5.39 6.55
C THR A 34 3.17 4.39 5.88
N TYR A 35 4.24 3.96 6.56
CA TYR A 35 5.15 2.95 6.03
C TYR A 35 4.50 1.57 5.90
N LEU A 36 3.63 1.18 6.85
CA LEU A 36 2.84 -0.05 6.72
C LEU A 36 1.89 0.00 5.52
N ALA A 37 1.19 1.13 5.33
CA ALA A 37 0.28 1.31 4.21
C ALA A 37 0.99 1.25 2.85
N MET A 38 2.31 1.47 2.80
CA MET A 38 3.14 1.27 1.60
C MET A 38 3.68 -0.15 1.48
N ALA A 39 4.07 -0.78 2.59
CA ALA A 39 4.70 -2.10 2.55
C ALA A 39 3.68 -3.25 2.39
N ILE A 40 2.52 -3.16 3.05
CA ILE A 40 1.49 -4.21 3.03
C ILE A 40 0.93 -4.46 1.61
N PRO A 41 0.59 -3.43 0.80
CA PRO A 41 0.09 -3.69 -0.55
C PRO A 41 1.11 -4.36 -1.47
N PHE A 42 2.41 -4.28 -1.18
CA PHE A 42 3.44 -5.01 -1.93
C PHE A 42 3.39 -6.53 -1.69
N LEU A 43 2.88 -6.99 -0.53
CA LEU A 43 2.67 -8.41 -0.28
C LEU A 43 1.73 -9.04 -1.32
N MET A 44 0.76 -8.27 -1.83
CA MET A 44 -0.23 -8.74 -2.82
C MET A 44 0.42 -9.20 -4.14
N PRO A 45 1.26 -8.40 -4.84
CA PRO A 45 2.06 -8.88 -5.97
C PRO A 45 2.96 -10.08 -5.66
N VAL A 46 3.59 -10.11 -4.48
CA VAL A 46 4.53 -11.19 -4.12
C VAL A 46 3.82 -12.53 -3.97
N VAL A 47 2.74 -12.57 -3.18
CA VAL A 47 1.91 -13.77 -3.01
C VAL A 47 1.45 -14.31 -4.37
N ARG A 48 1.04 -13.42 -5.28
CA ARG A 48 0.61 -13.80 -6.64
C ARG A 48 1.75 -14.36 -7.48
N LEU A 49 2.93 -13.76 -7.41
CA LEU A 49 4.11 -14.28 -8.09
C LEU A 49 4.42 -15.72 -7.63
N PHE A 50 4.34 -15.99 -6.32
CA PHE A 50 4.56 -17.34 -5.78
C PHE A 50 3.49 -18.35 -6.23
N ILE A 51 2.20 -17.97 -6.27
CA ILE A 51 1.12 -18.84 -6.78
C ILE A 51 1.36 -19.23 -8.25
N VAL A 52 1.82 -18.28 -9.07
CA VAL A 52 2.10 -18.53 -10.49
C VAL A 52 3.41 -19.31 -10.70
N LEU A 53 4.41 -19.12 -9.84
CA LEU A 53 5.67 -19.87 -9.90
C LEU A 53 5.54 -21.31 -9.42
N PHE A 54 4.72 -21.58 -8.39
CA PHE A 54 4.59 -22.89 -7.75
C PHE A 54 3.12 -23.34 -7.61
N PRO A 55 2.45 -23.75 -8.70
CA PRO A 55 1.03 -24.12 -8.67
C PRO A 55 0.74 -25.38 -7.83
N SER A 56 1.71 -26.30 -7.67
CA SER A 56 1.48 -27.57 -6.96
C SER A 56 1.49 -27.45 -5.44
N ASN A 57 2.34 -26.58 -4.87
CA ASN A 57 2.52 -26.42 -3.42
C ASN A 57 2.09 -25.03 -2.92
N HIS A 58 1.19 -24.36 -3.65
CA HIS A 58 0.81 -22.98 -3.40
C HIS A 58 0.27 -22.73 -1.98
N ASN A 59 -0.52 -23.64 -1.41
CA ASN A 59 -1.13 -23.43 -0.09
C ASN A 59 -0.11 -23.45 1.05
N GLU A 60 0.82 -24.41 1.05
CA GLU A 60 1.80 -24.54 2.14
C GLU A 60 2.87 -23.45 2.08
N ILE A 61 3.34 -23.13 0.87
CA ILE A 61 4.35 -22.08 0.65
C ILE A 61 3.74 -20.70 0.93
N ASN A 62 2.51 -20.44 0.50
CA ASN A 62 1.85 -19.16 0.76
C ASN A 62 1.54 -18.97 2.25
N ALA A 63 1.10 -20.01 2.95
CA ALA A 63 0.88 -19.93 4.40
C ALA A 63 2.17 -19.59 5.15
N LYS A 64 3.30 -20.24 4.81
CA LYS A 64 4.62 -19.90 5.39
C LYS A 64 5.04 -18.47 5.03
N LEU A 65 4.89 -18.07 3.77
CA LEU A 65 5.26 -16.75 3.28
C LEU A 65 4.46 -15.63 3.95
N VAL A 66 3.15 -15.79 4.13
CA VAL A 66 2.32 -14.79 4.84
C VAL A 66 2.69 -14.78 6.33
N ASN A 67 2.86 -15.95 6.95
CA ASN A 67 3.17 -16.04 8.38
C ASN A 67 4.54 -15.45 8.73
N ILE A 68 5.52 -15.52 7.82
CA ILE A 68 6.86 -14.94 7.98
C ILE A 68 6.93 -13.50 7.45
N GLY A 69 6.26 -13.22 6.34
CA GLY A 69 6.28 -11.93 5.68
C GLY A 69 5.57 -10.86 6.52
N VAL A 70 4.36 -11.14 7.01
CA VAL A 70 3.58 -10.18 7.81
C VAL A 70 4.35 -9.64 9.02
N PRO A 71 4.96 -10.46 9.90
CA PRO A 71 5.72 -9.92 11.03
C PRO A 71 6.96 -9.15 10.58
N LEU A 72 7.62 -9.56 9.49
CA LEU A 72 8.76 -8.82 8.94
C LEU A 72 8.35 -7.42 8.44
N PHE A 73 7.19 -7.31 7.78
CA PHE A 73 6.63 -6.03 7.36
C PHE A 73 6.16 -5.16 8.53
N LEU A 74 5.75 -5.75 9.66
CA LEU A 74 5.41 -5.00 10.88
C LEU A 74 6.65 -4.45 11.60
N VAL A 75 7.75 -5.19 11.60
CA VAL A 75 9.01 -4.75 12.20
C VAL A 75 9.73 -3.74 11.29
N TYR A 76 9.56 -3.82 9.98
CA TYR A 76 10.21 -2.95 8.99
C TYR A 76 10.12 -1.44 9.32
N PRO A 77 8.94 -0.83 9.54
CA PRO A 77 8.85 0.58 9.88
C PRO A 77 9.59 0.95 11.16
N ILE A 78 9.69 0.04 12.14
CA ILE A 78 10.40 0.27 13.41
C ILE A 78 11.90 0.41 13.16
N CYS A 79 12.46 -0.48 12.34
CA CYS A 79 13.88 -0.40 11.94
C CYS A 79 14.18 0.90 11.18
N PHE A 80 13.28 1.32 10.28
CA PHE A 80 13.47 2.53 9.49
C PHE A 80 13.19 3.83 10.24
N THR A 81 12.58 3.78 11.44
CA THR A 81 12.26 4.96 12.27
C THR A 81 13.26 5.18 13.41
N PHE A 82 14.45 4.56 13.37
CA PHE A 82 15.51 4.71 14.39
C PHE A 82 15.90 6.17 14.64
N TYR A 83 15.81 7.04 13.62
CA TYR A 83 16.13 8.47 13.75
C TYR A 83 15.16 9.25 14.64
N PHE A 84 14.00 8.65 14.99
CA PHE A 84 12.99 9.22 15.87
C PHE A 84 13.24 8.98 17.36
N ILE A 85 14.22 8.13 17.71
CA ILE A 85 14.57 7.79 19.10
C ILE A 85 14.94 9.04 19.92
N PRO A 86 15.91 9.89 19.50
CA PRO A 86 16.27 11.10 20.24
C PRO A 86 15.35 12.30 19.99
N ALA A 87 14.40 12.20 19.06
CA ALA A 87 13.58 13.34 18.66
C ALA A 87 12.62 13.81 19.77
N LEU A 88 12.36 15.11 19.81
CA LEU A 88 11.35 15.74 20.68
C LEU A 88 10.18 16.20 19.83
N GLY A 89 8.95 15.85 20.26
CA GLY A 89 7.74 16.37 19.64
C GLY A 89 7.48 17.80 20.10
N ILE A 90 7.27 18.70 19.14
CA ILE A 90 6.92 20.11 19.38
C ILE A 90 5.66 20.50 18.60
N CYS A 91 4.90 21.42 19.17
CA CYS A 91 3.82 22.08 18.46
C CYS A 91 4.41 23.28 17.71
N LYS A 92 4.37 23.26 16.38
CA LYS A 92 4.85 24.38 15.54
C LYS A 92 3.69 24.99 14.78
N GLN A 93 3.69 26.31 14.63
CA GLN A 93 2.76 26.97 13.71
C GLN A 93 2.99 26.49 12.27
N ALA A 94 1.90 26.13 11.59
CA ALA A 94 1.95 25.73 10.19
C ALA A 94 2.49 26.90 9.35
N SER A 95 3.38 26.60 8.39
CA SER A 95 3.95 27.60 7.49
C SER A 95 2.90 28.17 6.55
N PHE A 96 3.19 29.31 5.92
CA PHE A 96 2.33 29.96 4.91
C PHE A 96 1.78 28.95 3.89
N PRO A 97 0.47 28.95 3.53
CA PRO A 97 -0.54 30.02 3.60
C PRO A 97 -1.53 29.92 4.79
N TYR A 98 -1.23 29.14 5.83
CA TYR A 98 -2.19 28.94 6.92
C TYR A 98 -2.31 30.15 7.85
N PRO A 99 -3.54 30.51 8.29
CA PRO A 99 -3.74 31.62 9.20
C PRO A 99 -3.14 31.32 10.59
N PHE A 100 -2.91 32.39 11.35
CA PHE A 100 -2.46 32.30 12.74
C PHE A 100 -3.43 31.44 13.57
N GLY A 101 -2.88 30.53 14.38
CA GLY A 101 -3.66 29.54 15.12
C GLY A 101 -3.79 28.16 14.44
N SER A 102 -3.20 27.97 13.25
CA SER A 102 -3.01 26.62 12.70
C SER A 102 -1.72 26.00 13.25
N VAL A 103 -1.85 25.00 14.11
CA VAL A 103 -0.72 24.31 14.74
C VAL A 103 -0.60 22.90 14.19
N THR A 104 0.63 22.50 13.85
CA THR A 104 0.96 21.15 13.41
C THR A 104 1.98 20.55 14.38
N ILE A 105 1.78 19.28 14.73
CA ILE A 105 2.78 18.54 15.50
C ILE A 105 3.97 18.23 14.59
N TYR A 106 5.13 18.72 15.00
CA TYR A 106 6.41 18.51 14.34
C TYR A 106 7.39 17.85 15.30
N TYR A 107 8.50 17.32 14.79
CA TYR A 107 9.57 16.79 15.62
C TYR A 107 10.84 17.61 15.38
N THR A 108 11.55 17.93 16.46
CA THR A 108 12.85 18.59 16.42
C THR A 108 13.92 17.67 17.00
N GLN A 109 15.19 17.93 16.71
CA GLN A 109 16.33 17.13 17.19
C GLN A 109 16.28 15.66 16.75
N SER A 110 16.02 15.38 15.47
CA SER A 110 16.19 14.03 14.94
C SER A 110 17.66 13.59 14.99
N ALA A 111 17.88 12.28 15.14
CA ALA A 111 19.23 11.73 15.09
C ALA A 111 19.89 12.13 13.75
N PHE A 112 21.13 12.63 13.81
CA PHE A 112 21.92 13.03 12.64
C PHE A 112 21.31 14.15 11.77
N GLY A 113 20.32 14.90 12.27
CA GLY A 113 19.67 15.96 11.48
C GLY A 113 18.88 15.42 10.28
N LEU A 114 18.58 14.13 10.26
CA LEU A 114 17.92 13.47 9.14
C LEU A 114 16.47 13.94 9.00
N ARG A 115 16.09 14.32 7.78
CA ARG A 115 14.73 14.77 7.43
C ARG A 115 13.93 13.60 6.86
N ASN A 116 12.78 13.32 7.46
CA ASN A 116 11.87 12.24 7.05
C ASN A 116 11.48 12.27 5.56
N GLY A 117 11.48 13.45 4.91
CA GLY A 117 11.12 13.59 3.49
C GLY A 117 11.97 12.70 2.57
N TYR A 118 13.29 12.67 2.76
CA TYR A 118 14.19 11.89 1.92
C TYR A 118 14.09 10.39 2.18
N PHE A 119 13.96 9.97 3.45
CA PHE A 119 13.73 8.56 3.79
C PHE A 119 12.41 8.04 3.26
N HIS A 120 11.35 8.85 3.34
CA HIS A 120 10.05 8.50 2.79
C HIS A 120 10.09 8.39 1.26
N LEU A 121 10.82 9.29 0.59
CA LEU A 121 11.01 9.23 -0.86
C LEU A 121 11.79 7.98 -1.28
N TYR A 122 12.88 7.66 -0.58
CA TYR A 122 13.66 6.45 -0.85
C TYR A 122 12.81 5.18 -0.70
N ASN A 123 12.07 5.09 0.40
CA ASN A 123 11.12 3.99 0.64
C ASN A 123 10.07 3.89 -0.48
N LEU A 124 9.50 5.03 -0.89
CA LEU A 124 8.51 5.07 -1.97
C LEU A 124 9.08 4.52 -3.27
N VAL A 125 10.25 4.99 -3.69
CA VAL A 125 10.91 4.56 -4.92
C VAL A 125 11.29 3.09 -4.85
N PHE A 126 11.82 2.63 -3.71
CA PHE A 126 12.14 1.22 -3.49
C PHE A 126 10.91 0.32 -3.64
N TRP A 127 9.83 0.59 -2.91
CA TRP A 127 8.60 -0.23 -2.98
C TRP A 127 7.91 -0.14 -4.35
N MET A 128 7.93 1.03 -4.98
CA MET A 128 7.42 1.21 -6.35
C MET A 128 8.21 0.35 -7.35
N SER A 129 9.54 0.41 -7.31
CA SER A 129 10.40 -0.37 -8.21
C SER A 129 10.23 -1.88 -8.00
N ALA A 130 10.18 -2.32 -6.74
CA ALA A 130 9.93 -3.72 -6.40
C ALA A 130 8.56 -4.19 -6.90
N SER A 131 7.52 -3.38 -6.74
CA SER A 131 6.17 -3.68 -7.24
C SER A 131 6.14 -3.78 -8.76
N VAL A 132 6.77 -2.84 -9.47
CA VAL A 132 6.88 -2.90 -10.94
C VAL A 132 7.63 -4.15 -11.39
N ALA A 133 8.79 -4.45 -10.78
CA ALA A 133 9.57 -5.64 -11.11
C ALA A 133 8.77 -6.93 -10.91
N ALA A 134 8.07 -7.09 -9.78
CA ALA A 134 7.22 -8.25 -9.52
C ALA A 134 6.10 -8.41 -10.57
N ASN A 135 5.46 -7.30 -10.97
CA ASN A 135 4.41 -7.32 -11.99
C ASN A 135 4.96 -7.62 -13.40
N VAL A 136 6.14 -7.12 -13.75
CA VAL A 136 6.79 -7.43 -15.03
C VAL A 136 7.14 -8.92 -15.11
N ILE A 137 7.73 -9.49 -14.04
CA ILE A 137 8.05 -10.92 -13.98
C ILE A 137 6.78 -11.76 -14.12
N LEU A 138 5.70 -11.38 -13.42
CA LEU A 138 4.40 -12.03 -13.51
C LEU A 138 3.86 -12.01 -14.96
N PHE A 139 3.89 -10.85 -15.61
CA PHE A 139 3.43 -10.69 -16.99
C PHE A 139 4.25 -11.56 -17.97
N CYS A 140 5.58 -11.52 -17.88
CA CYS A 140 6.45 -12.35 -18.70
C CYS A 140 6.17 -13.86 -18.53
N LYS A 141 5.88 -14.32 -17.31
CA LYS A 141 5.53 -15.71 -17.03
C LYS A 141 4.16 -16.08 -17.60
N VAL A 142 3.17 -15.20 -17.49
CA VAL A 142 1.83 -15.40 -18.06
C VAL A 142 1.89 -15.49 -19.59
N VAL A 143 2.65 -14.63 -20.25
CA VAL A 143 2.85 -14.67 -21.71
C VAL A 143 3.55 -15.97 -22.14
N LYS A 144 4.59 -16.41 -21.41
CA LYS A 144 5.26 -17.70 -21.67
C LYS A 144 4.36 -18.92 -21.39
N ALA A 145 3.42 -18.81 -20.45
CA ALA A 145 2.45 -19.87 -20.19
C ALA A 145 1.34 -19.92 -21.25
N LYS A 146 0.89 -18.75 -21.74
CA LYS A 146 -0.04 -18.62 -22.88
C LYS A 146 0.52 -19.26 -24.15
N SER A 147 1.80 -19.05 -24.45
CA SER A 147 2.43 -19.65 -25.63
C SER A 147 2.57 -21.17 -25.54
N LYS A 148 2.47 -21.75 -24.33
CA LYS A 148 2.59 -23.20 -24.09
C LYS A 148 1.24 -23.91 -23.88
N LEU A 149 0.17 -23.20 -23.49
CA LEU A 149 -1.16 -23.79 -23.29
C LEU A 149 -2.26 -22.86 -23.82
N VAL A 150 -2.77 -23.20 -25.00
CA VAL A 150 -3.96 -22.62 -25.65
C VAL A 150 -5.27 -22.90 -24.85
N ASN A 151 -5.22 -23.73 -23.79
CA ASN A 151 -6.40 -24.28 -23.12
C ASN A 151 -6.72 -23.72 -21.71
N LYS A 152 -6.25 -22.52 -21.35
CA LYS A 152 -6.67 -21.92 -20.06
C LYS A 152 -8.12 -21.40 -20.15
N SER A 153 -9.00 -21.92 -19.30
CA SER A 153 -10.42 -21.52 -19.20
C SER A 153 -10.60 -19.99 -19.15
N LYS A 154 -11.60 -19.46 -19.88
CA LYS A 154 -11.97 -18.03 -19.92
C LYS A 154 -12.13 -17.41 -18.51
N SER A 155 -12.56 -18.20 -17.53
CA SER A 155 -12.70 -17.78 -16.12
C SER A 155 -11.36 -17.51 -15.44
N SER A 156 -10.36 -18.38 -15.65
CA SER A 156 -9.01 -18.21 -15.10
C SER A 156 -8.30 -16.99 -15.72
N TYR A 157 -8.50 -16.73 -17.01
CA TYR A 157 -7.97 -15.53 -17.67
C TYR A 157 -8.60 -14.24 -17.12
N LYS A 158 -9.91 -14.23 -16.86
CA LYS A 158 -10.61 -13.07 -16.30
C LYS A 158 -10.18 -12.77 -14.87
N ALA A 159 -9.90 -13.81 -14.07
CA ALA A 159 -9.32 -13.68 -12.74
C ALA A 159 -7.91 -13.06 -12.83
N GLU A 160 -7.06 -13.55 -13.72
CA GLU A 160 -5.71 -12.99 -13.93
C GLU A 160 -5.76 -11.53 -14.39
N LEU A 161 -6.63 -11.20 -15.36
CA LEU A 161 -6.79 -9.84 -15.88
C LEU A 161 -7.24 -8.87 -14.79
N SER A 162 -8.28 -9.23 -14.04
CA SER A 162 -8.77 -8.48 -12.87
C SER A 162 -7.65 -8.18 -11.89
N MET A 163 -6.84 -9.20 -11.58
CA MET A 163 -5.73 -9.10 -10.66
C MET A 163 -4.63 -8.14 -11.19
N THR A 164 -4.26 -8.21 -12.47
CA THR A 164 -3.31 -7.23 -13.08
C THR A 164 -3.83 -5.79 -13.08
N ILE A 165 -5.14 -5.59 -13.27
CA ILE A 165 -5.74 -4.24 -13.23
C ILE A 165 -5.60 -3.66 -11.81
N THR A 166 -5.87 -4.47 -10.77
CA THR A 166 -5.70 -4.05 -9.38
C THR A 166 -4.25 -3.67 -9.05
N THR A 167 -3.25 -4.43 -9.52
CA THR A 167 -1.85 -4.12 -9.24
C THR A 167 -1.33 -2.93 -10.04
N LEU A 168 -1.80 -2.76 -11.28
CA LEU A 168 -1.52 -1.56 -12.07
C LEU A 168 -2.07 -0.30 -11.38
N SER A 169 -3.29 -0.37 -10.82
CA SER A 169 -3.87 0.72 -10.02
C SER A 169 -3.00 1.05 -8.81
N MET A 170 -2.49 0.03 -8.09
CA MET A 170 -1.59 0.25 -6.95
C MET A 170 -0.28 0.95 -7.38
N ILE A 171 0.32 0.55 -8.51
CA ILE A 171 1.53 1.19 -9.06
C ILE A 171 1.25 2.65 -9.44
N ALA A 172 0.13 2.92 -10.11
CA ALA A 172 -0.24 4.29 -10.47
C ALA A 172 -0.38 5.19 -9.24
N SER A 173 -0.94 4.67 -8.16
CA SER A 173 -1.04 5.42 -6.91
C SER A 173 0.30 5.64 -6.21
N TYR A 174 1.27 4.71 -6.30
CA TYR A 174 2.64 4.97 -5.85
C TYR A 174 3.29 6.10 -6.66
N ALA A 175 3.11 6.10 -7.98
CA ALA A 175 3.64 7.15 -8.84
C ALA A 175 3.05 8.53 -8.50
N ILE A 176 1.73 8.62 -8.32
CA ILE A 176 1.05 9.86 -7.91
C ILE A 176 1.59 10.35 -6.56
N ASN A 177 1.70 9.47 -5.56
CA ASN A 177 2.28 9.81 -4.26
C ASN A 177 3.75 10.28 -4.36
N GLY A 178 4.54 9.65 -5.23
CA GLY A 178 5.92 10.03 -5.49
C GLY A 178 6.03 11.42 -6.10
N ILE A 179 5.19 11.73 -7.11
CA ILE A 179 5.12 13.05 -7.73
C ILE A 179 4.76 14.12 -6.70
N PHE A 180 3.73 13.89 -5.88
CA PHE A 180 3.35 14.83 -4.81
C PHE A 180 4.50 15.07 -3.81
N LEU A 181 5.24 14.02 -3.44
CA LEU A 181 6.37 14.13 -2.52
C LEU A 181 7.57 14.86 -3.13
N ILE A 182 7.87 14.62 -4.41
CA ILE A 182 8.93 15.33 -5.14
C ILE A 182 8.58 16.80 -5.28
N LEU A 183 7.34 17.11 -5.69
CA LEU A 183 6.85 18.50 -5.75
C LEU A 183 6.95 19.18 -4.38
N TYR A 184 6.62 18.46 -3.31
CA TYR A 184 6.79 18.97 -1.95
C TYR A 184 8.25 19.26 -1.62
N ILE A 185 9.18 18.35 -1.90
CA ILE A 185 10.61 18.55 -1.57
C ILE A 185 11.20 19.70 -2.40
N SER A 186 10.87 19.78 -3.69
CA SER A 186 11.43 20.77 -4.62
C SER A 186 10.87 22.19 -4.44
N PHE A 187 9.61 22.31 -4.01
CA PHE A 187 8.91 23.60 -3.91
C PHE A 187 8.45 23.94 -2.48
N ALA A 188 8.89 23.20 -1.46
CA ALA A 188 8.60 23.52 -0.07
C ALA A 188 9.11 24.93 0.29
N GLY A 189 8.18 25.87 0.44
CA GLY A 189 8.44 27.23 0.93
C GLY A 189 8.44 28.34 -0.12
N THR A 190 8.29 28.03 -1.42
CA THR A 190 8.28 29.05 -2.49
C THR A 190 6.89 29.31 -3.09
N HIS A 191 5.97 28.34 -3.08
CA HIS A 191 4.66 28.48 -3.73
C HIS A 191 3.51 27.90 -2.89
N ASP A 192 2.42 28.66 -2.77
CA ASP A 192 1.23 28.33 -1.97
C ASP A 192 0.52 27.05 -2.43
N TYR A 193 0.62 26.75 -3.72
CA TYR A 193 0.07 25.54 -4.35
C TYR A 193 0.59 24.24 -3.72
N VAL A 194 1.80 24.25 -3.17
CA VAL A 194 2.38 23.07 -2.50
C VAL A 194 1.65 22.77 -1.20
N SER A 195 1.27 23.81 -0.46
CA SER A 195 0.50 23.67 0.78
C SER A 195 -0.94 23.22 0.51
N TYR A 196 -1.53 23.59 -0.65
CA TYR A 196 -2.80 23.03 -1.10
C TYR A 196 -2.68 21.56 -1.53
N ALA A 197 -1.58 21.18 -2.19
CA ALA A 197 -1.31 19.79 -2.54
C ALA A 197 -1.20 18.87 -1.30
N GLU A 198 -0.70 19.39 -0.18
CA GLU A 198 -0.71 18.67 1.11
C GLU A 198 -2.13 18.40 1.65
N ILE A 199 -3.12 19.23 1.32
CA ILE A 199 -4.53 19.02 1.69
C ILE A 199 -5.12 17.87 0.89
N VAL A 200 -4.80 17.78 -0.40
CA VAL A 200 -5.38 16.77 -1.31
C VAL A 200 -4.77 15.38 -1.09
N ARG A 201 -3.53 15.31 -0.60
CA ARG A 201 -2.78 14.05 -0.46
C ARG A 201 -3.49 12.96 0.38
N PRO A 202 -4.05 13.22 1.58
CA PRO A 202 -4.78 12.20 2.34
C PRO A 202 -5.99 11.67 1.57
N PHE A 203 -6.77 12.54 0.93
CA PHE A 203 -7.90 12.12 0.10
C PHE A 203 -7.47 11.25 -1.08
N GLY A 204 -6.32 11.56 -1.69
CA GLY A 204 -5.74 10.72 -2.74
C GLY A 204 -5.37 9.31 -2.26
N ASN A 205 -4.81 9.20 -1.05
CA ASN A 205 -4.48 7.92 -0.42
C ASN A 205 -5.75 7.13 -0.05
N ASP A 206 -6.76 7.80 0.50
CA ASP A 206 -8.02 7.15 0.84
C ASP A 206 -8.75 6.67 -0.43
N LEU A 207 -8.82 7.52 -1.46
CA LEU A 207 -9.40 7.19 -2.76
C LEU A 207 -8.71 5.98 -3.39
N GLN A 208 -7.38 5.89 -3.30
CA GLN A 208 -6.62 4.73 -3.76
C GLN A 208 -7.13 3.43 -3.11
N THR A 209 -7.30 3.42 -1.78
CA THR A 209 -7.73 2.20 -1.08
C THR A 209 -9.14 1.77 -1.48
N CYS A 210 -10.06 2.74 -1.62
CA CYS A 210 -11.42 2.51 -2.08
C CYS A 210 -11.47 2.01 -3.53
N VAL A 211 -10.81 2.72 -4.46
CA VAL A 211 -10.81 2.39 -5.89
C VAL A 211 -10.19 1.03 -6.14
N THR A 212 -9.08 0.71 -5.47
CA THR A 212 -8.42 -0.60 -5.62
C THR A 212 -9.32 -1.75 -5.17
N THR A 213 -10.07 -1.55 -4.07
CA THR A 213 -11.01 -2.54 -3.54
C THR A 213 -12.24 -2.71 -4.44
N TRP A 214 -12.80 -1.60 -4.94
CA TRP A 214 -13.92 -1.63 -5.90
C TRP A 214 -13.53 -2.26 -7.23
N LEU A 215 -12.35 -1.92 -7.77
CA LEU A 215 -11.83 -2.54 -8.98
C LEU A 215 -11.72 -4.05 -8.80
N PHE A 216 -11.15 -4.51 -7.69
CA PHE A 216 -11.05 -5.95 -7.41
C PHE A 216 -12.44 -6.61 -7.32
N TYR A 217 -13.37 -6.04 -6.56
CA TYR A 217 -14.73 -6.57 -6.40
C TYR A 217 -15.48 -6.66 -7.73
N LEU A 218 -15.44 -5.62 -8.56
CA LEU A 218 -16.20 -5.55 -9.82
C LEU A 218 -15.59 -6.38 -10.96
N THR A 219 -14.27 -6.59 -10.94
CA THR A 219 -13.57 -7.28 -12.03
C THR A 219 -13.39 -8.77 -11.77
N HIS A 220 -13.29 -9.20 -10.51
CA HIS A 220 -12.91 -10.58 -10.19
C HIS A 220 -14.09 -11.57 -10.37
N PRO A 221 -13.89 -12.72 -11.05
CA PRO A 221 -14.96 -13.65 -11.37
C PRO A 221 -15.57 -14.36 -10.15
N VAL A 222 -14.87 -14.41 -9.00
CA VAL A 222 -15.40 -14.99 -7.74
C VAL A 222 -16.62 -14.22 -7.22
N PHE A 223 -16.71 -12.91 -7.50
CA PHE A 223 -17.84 -12.08 -7.06
C PHE A 223 -18.93 -11.96 -8.12
N LYS A 224 -18.73 -12.51 -9.31
CA LYS A 224 -19.77 -12.58 -10.34
C LYS A 224 -20.54 -13.88 -10.14
N LYS A 225 -21.87 -13.78 -10.04
CA LYS A 225 -22.77 -14.96 -9.98
C LYS A 225 -22.36 -15.96 -11.07
N PRO A 226 -22.32 -17.27 -10.78
CA PRO A 226 -22.04 -18.26 -11.81
C PRO A 226 -23.09 -18.08 -12.92
N SER A 227 -22.65 -17.65 -14.09
CA SER A 227 -23.44 -17.82 -15.30
C SER A 227 -23.63 -19.31 -15.50
N THR A 228 -24.84 -19.73 -15.87
CA THR A 228 -25.32 -21.12 -16.02
C THR A 228 -24.33 -22.10 -16.70
N ASP A 229 -23.39 -21.60 -17.51
CA ASP A 229 -22.27 -22.37 -18.09
C ASP A 229 -21.22 -22.90 -17.07
N MET A 230 -21.01 -22.22 -15.93
CA MET A 230 -20.08 -22.68 -14.87
C MET A 230 -20.69 -23.83 -14.07
N GLU A 231 -22.01 -23.85 -13.89
CA GLU A 231 -22.73 -24.92 -13.18
C GLU A 231 -22.68 -26.24 -13.95
N ALA A 232 -22.75 -26.18 -15.29
CA ALA A 232 -22.54 -27.33 -16.17
C ALA A 232 -21.11 -27.90 -16.08
N MET A 233 -20.08 -27.04 -15.97
CA MET A 233 -18.66 -27.46 -15.81
C MET A 233 -18.35 -28.03 -14.42
N PHE A 234 -18.91 -27.47 -13.35
CA PHE A 234 -18.73 -28.01 -12.00
C PHE A 234 -19.49 -29.32 -11.80
N SER A 235 -20.65 -29.48 -12.46
CA SER A 235 -21.42 -30.73 -12.43
C SER A 235 -20.68 -31.87 -13.17
N THR A 236 -20.08 -31.60 -14.34
CA THR A 236 -19.25 -32.60 -15.05
C THR A 236 -17.94 -32.93 -14.32
N SER A 237 -17.33 -31.96 -13.64
CA SER A 237 -16.15 -32.16 -12.79
C SER A 237 -16.47 -33.02 -11.54
N SER A 238 -17.61 -32.78 -10.91
CA SER A 238 -18.08 -33.58 -9.77
C SER A 238 -18.36 -35.03 -10.19
N GLN A 239 -19.02 -35.23 -11.33
CA GLN A 239 -19.29 -36.57 -11.87
C GLN A 239 -18.01 -37.38 -12.14
N LYS A 240 -16.97 -36.76 -12.74
CA LYS A 240 -15.67 -37.44 -12.98
C LYS A 240 -14.92 -37.83 -11.70
N ARG A 241 -15.15 -37.11 -10.59
CA ARG A 241 -14.52 -37.43 -9.30
C ARG A 241 -15.22 -38.58 -8.58
N THR A 242 -16.53 -38.75 -8.81
CA THR A 242 -17.31 -39.83 -8.20
C THR A 242 -17.11 -41.16 -8.95
N THR A 243 -17.03 -41.18 -10.29
CA THR A 243 -16.85 -42.44 -11.05
C THR A 243 -15.49 -43.11 -10.82
N LYS A 244 -14.45 -42.34 -10.49
CA LYS A 244 -13.12 -42.89 -10.15
C LYS A 244 -13.05 -43.54 -8.76
N ARG A 245 -14.06 -43.34 -7.91
CA ARG A 245 -14.09 -43.91 -6.55
C ARG A 245 -14.88 -45.22 -6.46
N THR A 246 -15.57 -45.62 -7.53
CA THR A 246 -16.42 -46.83 -7.59
C THR A 246 -15.80 -47.97 -8.40
N THR A 247 -14.54 -47.87 -8.81
CA THR A 247 -13.83 -48.86 -9.66
C THR A 247 -12.55 -49.41 -9.02
N VAL A 248 -12.59 -49.64 -7.70
CA VAL A 248 -11.62 -50.49 -6.98
C VAL A 248 -12.40 -51.37 -6.01
#